data_AF-A0A2P5WTT0-F1
#
_entry.id   AF-A0A2P5WTT0-F1
#
_cell.length_a   1.000
_cell.length_b   1.000
_cell.length_c   1.000
_cell.angle_alpha   90.00
_cell.angle_beta   90.00
_cell.angle_gamma   90.00
#
_symmetry.space_group_name_H-M   'P 1'
#
loop_
_entity.id
_entity.type
_entity.pdbx_description
1 polymer ?
#
loop_
_entity_poly.entity_id
_entity_poly.type
_entity_poly.pdbx_seq_one_letter_code
_entity_poly.pdbx_strand_id
1 'polypeptide(L)'
;MALETWLIKVKRTISKHPNHKSNVGVLSFEIASLMTKLLHLWNSLSDRAIIRLRNESICFEGVTKLVSNNELFLLKLSCAELAENINLVAKSISRLSSRCQDAKLRCFNQCFDSFADSGHDFHLWALSSNDMEAKNKKMATLIAITAALYKEMEELSTMENNLRKCNCFSMKDQQRLYCQRQEVKHLKQKSLWNTTFDNVVSILVRSVFTILARFKLVFGLGFYKSNSNFLKPPLDTLGASALALHYANLIITLEKMIRLPHLIGLDTRDELYSILPSTIRSSLRGRLKGILGFIANDPLLAVEWRSAMGKILSWLSPLAHNMIKWQNERSFEHWDFNLLPKTNVLLLETLFFANKEKAEAAITELLVGLNYIWRFEREMTAKALFECSKIV
;
A
#
# COMPACT_ATOMS: atom_id res chain seq x y z
N MET A 1 29.23 -43.01 -42.75
CA MET A 1 27.91 -42.65 -43.31
C MET A 1 26.70 -42.94 -42.39
N ALA A 2 26.75 -43.89 -41.45
CA ALA A 2 25.61 -44.18 -40.55
C ALA A 2 25.42 -43.20 -39.36
N LEU A 3 26.50 -42.53 -38.94
CA LEU A 3 26.49 -41.62 -37.79
C LEU A 3 25.85 -40.25 -38.12
N GLU A 4 26.04 -39.76 -39.34
CA GLU A 4 25.42 -38.53 -39.82
C GLU A 4 23.90 -38.68 -40.03
N THR A 5 23.46 -39.87 -40.45
CA THR A 5 22.03 -40.19 -40.61
C THR A 5 21.31 -40.25 -39.26
N TRP A 6 21.99 -40.69 -38.20
CA TRP A 6 21.44 -40.64 -36.83
C TRP A 6 21.37 -39.21 -36.30
N LEU A 7 22.42 -38.41 -36.50
CA LEU A 7 22.43 -37.00 -36.08
C LEU A 7 21.39 -36.15 -36.82
N ILE A 8 21.13 -36.41 -38.11
CA ILE A 8 20.05 -35.75 -38.86
C ILE A 8 18.66 -36.22 -38.37
N LYS A 9 18.51 -37.50 -38.00
CA LYS A 9 17.26 -38.02 -37.41
C LYS A 9 16.99 -37.43 -36.03
N VAL A 10 18.02 -37.31 -35.19
CA VAL A 10 17.98 -36.67 -33.87
C VAL A 10 17.72 -35.17 -34.00
N LYS A 11 18.35 -34.49 -34.97
CA LYS A 11 18.11 -33.06 -35.24
C LYS A 11 16.69 -32.81 -35.78
N ARG A 12 16.11 -33.76 -36.54
CA ARG A 12 14.70 -33.71 -37.00
C ARG A 12 13.69 -34.08 -35.91
N THR A 13 14.03 -34.93 -34.94
CA THR A 13 13.15 -35.21 -33.78
C THR A 13 13.23 -34.13 -32.71
N ILE A 14 14.35 -33.42 -32.57
CA ILE A 14 14.46 -32.23 -31.71
C ILE A 14 13.75 -31.00 -32.32
N SER A 15 13.60 -30.94 -33.65
CA SER A 15 12.91 -29.85 -34.36
C SER A 15 11.38 -30.00 -34.44
N LYS A 16 10.78 -31.03 -33.83
CA LYS A 16 9.33 -31.24 -33.84
C LYS A 16 8.78 -31.52 -32.43
N HIS A 17 8.85 -30.53 -31.55
CA HIS A 17 7.85 -30.39 -30.51
C HIS A 17 6.77 -29.42 -31.01
N PRO A 18 5.50 -29.86 -31.16
CA PRO A 18 4.41 -28.96 -31.48
C PRO A 18 4.21 -28.02 -30.29
N ASN A 19 4.29 -26.70 -30.55
CA ASN A 19 3.85 -25.59 -29.69
C ASN A 19 3.30 -26.00 -28.31
N HIS A 20 4.18 -26.32 -27.35
CA HIS A 20 3.74 -26.49 -25.98
C HIS A 20 3.25 -25.13 -25.49
N LYS A 21 1.94 -25.02 -25.26
CA LYS A 21 1.35 -23.86 -24.58
C LYS A 21 2.09 -23.67 -23.27
N SER A 22 2.91 -22.63 -23.19
CA SER A 22 3.64 -22.30 -21.97
C SER A 22 2.64 -21.83 -20.93
N ASN A 23 2.42 -22.65 -19.91
CA ASN A 23 1.59 -22.28 -18.78
C ASN A 23 2.36 -21.31 -17.87
N VAL A 24 1.61 -20.51 -17.13
CA VAL A 24 2.15 -19.49 -16.21
C VAL A 24 2.98 -20.11 -15.08
N GLY A 25 2.55 -21.23 -14.51
CA GLY A 25 3.26 -21.91 -13.42
C GLY A 25 3.45 -21.02 -12.19
N VAL A 26 4.69 -20.96 -11.68
CA VAL A 26 5.07 -20.20 -10.47
C VAL A 26 4.73 -18.71 -10.56
N LEU A 27 4.70 -18.14 -11.77
CA LEU A 27 4.32 -16.74 -11.98
C LEU A 27 2.84 -16.46 -11.66
N SER A 28 2.04 -17.48 -11.32
CA SER A 28 0.64 -17.34 -10.94
C SER A 28 0.46 -16.37 -9.78
N PHE A 29 1.39 -16.37 -8.83
CA PHE A 29 1.36 -15.50 -7.66
C PHE A 29 1.67 -14.04 -8.06
N GLU A 30 2.72 -13.79 -8.83
CA GLU A 30 2.99 -12.44 -9.34
C GLU A 30 1.82 -11.90 -10.18
N ILE A 31 1.23 -12.74 -11.03
CA ILE A 31 0.08 -12.39 -11.85
C ILE A 31 -1.15 -12.09 -11.00
N ALA A 32 -1.42 -12.88 -9.96
CA ALA A 32 -2.52 -12.57 -9.04
C ALA A 32 -2.29 -11.21 -8.35
N SER A 33 -1.04 -10.85 -8.04
CA SER A 33 -0.71 -9.52 -7.49
C SER A 33 -1.01 -8.41 -8.50
N LEU A 34 -0.66 -8.62 -9.78
CA LEU A 34 -1.00 -7.69 -10.86
C LEU A 34 -2.51 -7.55 -11.05
N MET A 35 -3.26 -8.65 -10.99
CA MET A 35 -4.73 -8.61 -11.06
C MET A 35 -5.33 -7.81 -9.89
N THR A 36 -4.82 -7.97 -8.67
CA THR A 36 -5.25 -7.17 -7.50
C THR A 36 -4.97 -5.68 -7.71
N LYS A 37 -3.79 -5.32 -8.25
CA LYS A 37 -3.46 -3.93 -8.57
C LYS A 37 -4.39 -3.34 -9.64
N LEU A 38 -4.77 -4.11 -10.66
CA LEU A 38 -5.75 -3.68 -11.67
C LEU A 38 -7.14 -3.44 -11.06
N LEU A 39 -7.61 -4.34 -10.19
CA LEU A 39 -8.89 -4.17 -9.48
C LEU A 39 -8.87 -2.90 -8.61
N HIS A 40 -7.77 -2.68 -7.90
CA HIS A 40 -7.56 -1.49 -7.07
C HIS A 40 -7.56 -0.21 -7.91
N LEU A 41 -6.85 -0.19 -9.03
CA LEU A 41 -6.83 0.97 -9.95
C LEU A 41 -8.21 1.25 -10.55
N TRP A 42 -8.94 0.22 -10.97
CA TRP A 42 -10.31 0.37 -11.46
C TRP A 42 -11.22 1.00 -10.41
N ASN A 43 -11.18 0.52 -9.16
CA ASN A 43 -11.99 1.06 -8.07
C ASN A 43 -11.60 2.51 -7.72
N SER A 44 -10.32 2.86 -7.82
CA SER A 44 -9.83 4.24 -7.67
C SER A 44 -10.42 5.22 -8.67
N LEU A 45 -10.73 4.74 -9.87
CA LEU A 45 -11.30 5.56 -10.93
C LEU A 45 -12.83 5.54 -10.92
N SER A 46 -13.48 4.85 -9.98
CA SER A 46 -14.94 4.85 -9.84
C SER A 46 -15.46 6.25 -9.51
N ASP A 47 -16.68 6.58 -9.94
CA ASP A 47 -17.24 7.93 -9.76
C ASP A 47 -17.27 8.31 -8.28
N ARG A 48 -17.60 7.35 -7.40
CA ARG A 48 -17.54 7.53 -5.93
C ARG A 48 -16.14 7.88 -5.45
N ALA A 49 -15.11 7.18 -5.94
CA ALA A 49 -13.73 7.44 -5.54
C ALA A 49 -13.24 8.81 -6.05
N ILE A 50 -13.65 9.22 -7.26
CA ILE A 50 -13.32 10.54 -7.82
C ILE A 50 -14.01 11.67 -7.04
N ILE A 51 -15.28 11.49 -6.67
CA ILE A 51 -16.00 12.45 -5.82
C ILE A 51 -15.29 12.57 -4.45
N ARG A 52 -14.93 11.44 -3.84
CA ARG A 52 -14.18 11.42 -2.58
C ARG A 52 -12.84 12.15 -2.71
N LEU A 53 -12.09 11.88 -3.79
CA LEU A 53 -10.82 12.54 -4.05
C LEU A 53 -10.97 14.07 -4.10
N ARG A 54 -11.96 14.55 -4.86
CA ARG A 54 -12.15 15.99 -5.07
C ARG A 54 -12.69 16.71 -3.84
N ASN A 55 -13.62 16.08 -3.12
CA ASN A 55 -14.36 16.78 -2.07
C ASN A 55 -13.84 16.49 -0.66
N GLU A 56 -13.23 15.33 -0.42
CA GLU A 56 -12.75 14.92 0.90
C GLU A 56 -11.22 14.94 0.96
N SER A 57 -10.54 14.26 0.03
CA SER A 57 -9.08 14.09 0.11
C SER A 57 -8.30 15.38 -0.18
N ILE A 58 -8.61 16.08 -1.28
CA ILE A 58 -7.93 17.33 -1.67
C ILE A 58 -8.24 18.46 -0.67
N CYS A 59 -9.48 18.52 -0.19
CA CYS A 59 -9.94 19.53 0.77
C CYS A 59 -9.59 19.19 2.23
N PHE A 60 -8.96 18.04 2.48
CA PHE A 60 -8.64 17.62 3.84
C PHE A 60 -7.69 18.63 4.50
N GLU A 61 -8.05 19.09 5.70
CA GLU A 61 -7.33 20.13 6.43
C GLU A 61 -5.84 19.82 6.60
N GLY A 62 -5.49 18.55 6.83
CA GLY A 62 -4.09 18.15 6.96
C GLY A 62 -3.32 18.27 5.64
N VAL A 63 -3.95 17.94 4.51
CA VAL A 63 -3.34 18.05 3.18
C VAL A 63 -3.12 19.52 2.84
N THR A 64 -4.12 20.37 3.06
CA THR A 64 -4.00 21.81 2.76
C THR A 64 -2.92 22.47 3.62
N LYS A 65 -2.92 22.20 4.93
CA LYS A 65 -1.91 22.75 5.85
C LYS A 65 -0.49 22.29 5.55
N LEU A 66 -0.28 20.98 5.40
CA LEU A 66 1.07 20.40 5.33
C LEU A 66 1.62 20.27 3.91
N VAL A 67 0.78 19.97 2.92
CA VAL A 67 1.23 19.69 1.55
C VAL A 67 1.12 20.95 0.68
N SER A 68 -0.10 21.44 0.43
CA SER A 68 -0.32 22.62 -0.40
C SER A 68 -1.77 23.10 -0.33
N ASN A 69 -1.98 24.42 -0.39
CA ASN A 69 -3.33 25.00 -0.51
C ASN A 69 -3.83 25.10 -1.96
N ASN A 70 -3.04 24.67 -2.95
CA ASN A 70 -3.41 24.75 -4.36
C ASN A 70 -4.08 23.44 -4.82
N GLU A 71 -5.41 23.45 -4.95
CA GLU A 71 -6.21 22.29 -5.38
C GLU A 71 -5.77 21.74 -6.74
N LEU A 72 -5.43 22.59 -7.70
CA LEU A 72 -4.96 22.16 -9.02
C LEU A 72 -3.63 21.42 -8.94
N PHE A 73 -2.74 21.84 -8.03
CA PHE A 73 -1.49 21.15 -7.76
C PHE A 73 -1.75 19.78 -7.11
N LEU A 74 -2.63 19.71 -6.11
CA LEU A 74 -2.98 18.46 -5.43
C LEU A 74 -3.68 17.47 -6.39
N LEU A 75 -4.54 17.96 -7.27
CA LEU A 75 -5.17 17.14 -8.32
C LEU A 75 -4.12 16.60 -9.30
N LYS A 76 -3.18 17.44 -9.76
CA LYS A 76 -2.07 17.01 -10.62
C LYS A 76 -1.20 15.95 -9.95
N LEU A 77 -0.93 16.11 -8.66
CA LEU A 77 -0.18 15.14 -7.86
C LEU A 77 -0.90 13.79 -7.78
N SER A 78 -2.22 13.81 -7.52
CA SER A 78 -3.08 12.62 -7.54
C SER A 78 -3.05 11.91 -8.90
N CYS A 79 -3.19 12.69 -9.97
CA CYS A 79 -3.18 12.18 -11.34
C CYS A 79 -1.83 11.55 -11.69
N ALA A 80 -0.72 12.19 -11.30
CA ALA A 80 0.61 11.68 -11.53
C ALA A 80 0.84 10.33 -10.82
N GLU A 81 0.35 10.16 -9.60
CA GLU A 81 0.45 8.89 -8.87
C GLU A 81 -0.37 7.79 -9.55
N LEU A 82 -1.62 8.07 -9.94
CA LEU A 82 -2.47 7.11 -10.64
C LEU A 82 -1.88 6.72 -12.00
N ALA A 83 -1.36 7.69 -12.76
CA ALA A 83 -0.70 7.44 -14.04
C ALA A 83 0.57 6.58 -13.87
N GLU A 84 1.38 6.85 -12.85
CA GLU A 84 2.57 6.03 -12.56
C GLU A 84 2.18 4.60 -12.16
N ASN A 85 1.14 4.42 -11.34
CA ASN A 85 0.66 3.08 -11.00
C ASN A 85 0.16 2.30 -12.23
N ILE A 86 -0.54 2.97 -13.15
CA ILE A 86 -0.94 2.38 -14.44
C ILE A 86 0.30 1.99 -15.26
N ASN A 87 1.30 2.88 -15.37
CA ASN A 87 2.55 2.61 -16.08
C ASN A 87 3.33 1.43 -15.49
N LEU A 88 3.40 1.32 -14.15
CA LEU A 88 4.06 0.21 -13.48
C LEU A 88 3.38 -1.12 -13.80
N VAL A 89 2.05 -1.16 -13.80
CA VAL A 89 1.29 -2.35 -14.20
C VAL A 89 1.52 -2.67 -15.68
N ALA A 90 1.50 -1.66 -16.57
CA ALA A 90 1.77 -1.84 -17.99
C ALA A 90 3.19 -2.39 -18.26
N LYS A 91 4.21 -1.91 -17.53
CA LYS A 91 5.58 -2.44 -17.61
C LYS A 91 5.63 -3.93 -17.22
N SER A 92 4.94 -4.33 -16.15
CA SER A 92 4.86 -5.75 -15.76
C SER A 92 4.11 -6.59 -16.79
N ILE A 93 3.01 -6.08 -17.36
CA ILE A 93 2.26 -6.75 -18.43
C ILE A 93 3.13 -6.91 -19.67
N SER A 94 3.94 -5.92 -20.04
CA SER A 94 4.86 -5.99 -21.18
C SER A 94 5.91 -7.10 -21.03
N ARG A 95 6.40 -7.31 -19.80
CA ARG A 95 7.33 -8.42 -19.50
C ARG A 95 6.63 -9.77 -19.69
N LEU A 96 5.37 -9.90 -19.26
CA LEU A 96 4.59 -11.13 -19.42
C LEU A 96 4.18 -11.36 -20.88
N SER A 97 3.83 -10.30 -21.62
CA SER A 97 3.33 -10.40 -22.99
C SER A 97 4.41 -10.86 -23.97
N SER A 98 5.69 -10.63 -23.67
CA SER A 98 6.81 -11.18 -24.43
C SER A 98 6.81 -12.72 -24.49
N ARG A 99 6.15 -13.38 -23.53
CA ARG A 99 6.02 -14.85 -23.43
C ARG A 99 4.74 -15.39 -24.08
N CYS A 100 3.92 -14.53 -24.67
CA CYS A 100 2.70 -14.92 -25.38
C CYS A 100 3.00 -15.52 -26.76
N GLN A 101 2.17 -16.47 -27.18
CA GLN A 101 2.21 -17.00 -28.54
C GLN A 101 1.49 -16.06 -29.52
N ASP A 102 0.43 -15.38 -29.06
CA ASP A 102 -0.30 -14.40 -29.87
C ASP A 102 0.59 -13.19 -30.22
N ALA A 103 0.75 -12.92 -31.51
CA ALA A 103 1.51 -11.79 -32.01
C ALA A 103 0.91 -10.44 -31.58
N LYS A 104 -0.42 -10.36 -31.47
CA LYS A 104 -1.13 -9.14 -31.03
C LYS A 104 -0.82 -8.81 -29.56
N LEU A 105 -0.67 -9.81 -28.72
CA LEU A 105 -0.30 -9.60 -27.32
C LEU A 105 1.18 -9.23 -27.19
N ARG A 106 2.05 -9.79 -28.03
CA ARG A 106 3.49 -9.46 -28.03
C ARG A 106 3.76 -8.00 -28.37
N CYS A 107 2.95 -7.36 -29.21
CA CYS A 107 3.07 -5.93 -29.51
C CYS A 107 2.42 -5.00 -28.47
N PHE A 108 1.95 -5.54 -27.33
CA PHE A 108 1.28 -4.77 -26.28
C PHE A 108 2.00 -3.47 -25.91
N ASN A 109 3.33 -3.50 -25.72
CA ASN A 109 4.07 -2.32 -25.27
C ASN A 109 3.90 -1.14 -26.26
N GLN A 110 4.05 -1.40 -27.56
CA GLN A 110 3.88 -0.40 -28.60
C GLN A 110 2.43 0.09 -28.70
N CYS A 111 1.47 -0.83 -28.61
CA CYS A 111 0.04 -0.49 -28.61
C CYS A 111 -0.34 0.36 -27.40
N PHE A 112 0.24 0.06 -26.23
CA PHE A 112 -0.04 0.78 -25.00
C PHE A 112 0.53 2.19 -25.04
N ASP A 113 1.78 2.36 -25.48
CA ASP A 113 2.40 3.69 -25.66
C ASP A 113 1.62 4.52 -26.69
N SER A 114 1.25 3.91 -27.82
CA SER A 114 0.44 4.60 -28.82
C SER A 114 -0.94 4.98 -28.27
N PHE A 115 -1.61 4.10 -27.51
CA PHE A 115 -2.89 4.39 -26.89
C PHE A 115 -2.76 5.47 -25.81
N ALA A 116 -1.66 5.47 -25.06
CA ALA A 116 -1.33 6.49 -24.08
C ALA A 116 -1.15 7.88 -24.70
N ASP A 117 -0.53 7.98 -25.88
CA ASP A 117 -0.30 9.24 -26.57
C ASP A 117 -1.53 9.73 -27.36
N SER A 118 -2.10 8.89 -28.22
CA SER A 118 -3.17 9.30 -29.15
C SER A 118 -4.59 9.05 -28.63
N GLY A 119 -4.75 8.11 -27.69
CA GLY A 119 -6.08 7.62 -27.27
C GLY A 119 -6.75 6.67 -28.28
N HIS A 120 -6.09 6.32 -29.38
CA HIS A 120 -6.63 5.39 -30.37
C HIS A 120 -6.32 3.94 -30.01
N ASP A 121 -7.37 3.14 -29.86
CA ASP A 121 -7.27 1.71 -29.59
C ASP A 121 -7.39 0.90 -30.88
N PHE A 122 -6.25 0.56 -31.48
CA PHE A 122 -6.17 -0.21 -32.72
C PHE A 122 -6.72 -1.63 -32.62
N HIS A 123 -6.80 -2.18 -31.41
CA HIS A 123 -7.19 -3.58 -31.20
C HIS A 123 -8.51 -3.73 -30.45
N LEU A 124 -9.18 -2.61 -30.13
CA LEU A 124 -10.44 -2.57 -29.37
C LEU A 124 -10.33 -3.43 -28.10
N TRP A 125 -9.22 -3.25 -27.37
CA TRP A 125 -8.96 -3.92 -26.10
C TRP A 125 -9.67 -3.24 -24.94
N ALA A 126 -9.95 -1.94 -25.04
CA ALA A 126 -10.78 -1.22 -24.08
C ALA A 126 -12.20 -1.81 -24.07
N LEU A 127 -12.68 -2.14 -22.88
CA LEU A 127 -13.97 -2.76 -22.63
C LEU A 127 -15.01 -1.71 -22.23
N SER A 128 -16.29 -2.05 -22.39
CA SER A 128 -17.36 -1.30 -21.72
C SER A 128 -17.24 -1.45 -20.19
N SER A 129 -17.87 -0.54 -19.43
CA SER A 129 -17.88 -0.64 -17.95
C SER A 129 -18.46 -1.98 -17.48
N ASN A 130 -19.53 -2.46 -18.13
CA ASN A 130 -20.19 -3.72 -17.79
C ASN A 130 -19.30 -4.94 -18.08
N ASP A 131 -18.61 -4.93 -19.22
CA ASP A 131 -17.67 -6.00 -19.58
C ASP A 131 -16.45 -6.01 -18.66
N MET A 132 -15.99 -4.84 -18.24
CA MET A 132 -14.90 -4.69 -17.28
C MET A 132 -15.30 -5.20 -15.89
N GLU A 133 -16.53 -4.95 -15.43
CA GLU A 133 -17.04 -5.53 -14.19
C GLU A 133 -17.11 -7.07 -14.24
N ALA A 134 -17.58 -7.64 -15.34
CA ALA A 134 -17.56 -9.09 -15.54
C ALA A 134 -16.12 -9.64 -15.53
N LYS A 135 -15.18 -8.90 -16.14
CA LYS A 135 -13.75 -9.25 -16.10
C LYS A 135 -13.16 -9.15 -14.70
N ASN A 136 -13.55 -8.14 -13.93
CA ASN A 136 -13.14 -7.94 -12.54
C ASN A 136 -13.62 -9.07 -11.65
N LYS A 137 -14.88 -9.53 -11.82
CA LYS A 137 -15.39 -10.73 -11.14
C LYS A 137 -14.53 -11.95 -11.46
N LYS A 138 -14.17 -12.15 -12.73
CA LYS A 138 -13.28 -13.25 -13.14
C LYS A 138 -11.88 -13.13 -12.51
N MET A 139 -11.28 -11.94 -12.51
CA MET A 139 -9.99 -11.70 -11.85
C MET A 139 -10.08 -11.98 -10.34
N ALA A 140 -11.14 -11.52 -9.66
CA ALA A 140 -11.35 -11.77 -8.24
C ALA A 140 -11.45 -13.27 -7.93
N THR A 141 -12.19 -14.04 -8.74
CA THR A 141 -12.24 -15.50 -8.60
C THR A 141 -10.85 -16.14 -8.79
N LEU A 142 -10.09 -15.72 -9.80
CA LEU A 142 -8.74 -16.25 -10.05
C LEU A 142 -7.76 -15.91 -8.93
N ILE A 143 -7.84 -14.69 -8.38
CA ILE A 143 -7.06 -14.27 -7.21
C ILE A 143 -7.40 -15.16 -6.02
N ALA A 144 -8.68 -15.35 -5.69
CA ALA A 144 -9.11 -16.16 -4.54
C ALA A 144 -8.66 -17.62 -4.64
N ILE A 145 -8.78 -18.24 -5.82
CA ILE A 145 -8.31 -19.63 -6.02
C ILE A 145 -6.77 -19.70 -5.92
N THR A 146 -6.06 -18.71 -6.46
CA THR A 146 -4.58 -18.68 -6.41
C THR A 146 -4.06 -18.40 -4.99
N ALA A 147 -4.82 -17.64 -4.19
CA ALA A 147 -4.58 -17.43 -2.76
C ALA A 147 -4.71 -18.73 -1.95
N ALA A 148 -5.82 -19.45 -2.17
CA ALA A 148 -6.03 -20.74 -1.55
C ALA A 148 -4.88 -21.69 -1.91
N LEU A 149 -4.45 -21.71 -3.17
CA LEU A 149 -3.28 -22.50 -3.58
C LEU A 149 -2.01 -22.14 -2.79
N TYR A 150 -1.73 -20.84 -2.59
CA TYR A 150 -0.56 -20.41 -1.83
C TYR A 150 -0.60 -20.95 -0.39
N LYS A 151 -1.73 -20.75 0.29
CA LYS A 151 -1.94 -21.21 1.68
C LYS A 151 -1.81 -22.73 1.80
N GLU A 152 -2.50 -23.49 0.94
CA GLU A 152 -2.44 -24.96 0.98
C GLU A 152 -1.04 -25.50 0.66
N MET A 153 -0.25 -24.79 -0.15
CA MET A 153 1.15 -25.13 -0.42
C MET A 153 2.07 -24.85 0.79
N GLU A 154 1.83 -23.77 1.53
CA GLU A 154 2.55 -23.47 2.77
C GLU A 154 2.23 -24.47 3.89
N GLU A 155 0.95 -24.80 4.05
CA GLU A 155 0.50 -25.84 4.99
C GLU A 155 1.07 -27.22 4.62
N LEU A 156 1.14 -27.56 3.33
CA LEU A 156 1.79 -28.79 2.89
C LEU A 156 3.28 -28.79 3.22
N SER A 157 3.99 -27.68 2.97
CA SER A 157 5.41 -27.55 3.27
C SER A 157 5.69 -27.69 4.77
N THR A 158 4.89 -27.04 5.61
CA THR A 158 5.02 -27.12 7.07
C THR A 158 4.73 -28.53 7.59
N MET A 159 3.68 -29.19 7.10
CA MET A 159 3.38 -30.59 7.44
C MET A 159 4.51 -31.54 7.02
N GLU A 160 5.04 -31.41 5.80
CA GLU A 160 6.15 -32.23 5.31
C GLU A 160 7.42 -32.02 6.15
N ASN A 161 7.73 -30.77 6.54
CA ASN A 161 8.87 -30.45 7.38
C ASN A 161 8.73 -30.96 8.81
N ASN A 162 7.53 -30.88 9.40
CA ASN A 162 7.26 -31.40 10.74
C ASN A 162 7.42 -32.93 10.77
N LEU A 163 6.93 -33.63 9.74
CA LEU A 163 7.06 -35.08 9.66
C LEU A 163 8.50 -35.53 9.40
N ARG A 164 9.27 -34.78 8.61
CA ARG A 164 10.72 -35.02 8.46
C ARG A 164 11.49 -34.87 9.77
N LYS A 165 11.06 -33.97 10.66
CA LYS A 165 11.71 -33.72 11.96
C LYS A 165 11.34 -34.77 13.02
N CYS A 166 10.12 -35.28 13.02
CA CYS A 166 9.62 -36.17 14.06
C CYS A 166 9.98 -37.66 13.88
N ASN A 167 10.47 -38.09 12.70
CA ASN A 167 10.80 -39.49 12.37
C ASN A 167 9.70 -40.53 12.68
N CYS A 168 8.46 -40.10 12.92
CA CYS A 168 7.33 -40.93 13.26
C CYS A 168 6.24 -40.72 12.20
N PHE A 169 5.91 -41.78 11.45
CA PHE A 169 4.85 -41.76 10.45
C PHE A 169 3.62 -42.49 11.01
N SER A 170 2.70 -41.77 11.64
CA SER A 170 1.38 -42.33 11.92
C SER A 170 0.60 -42.50 10.61
N MET A 171 -0.17 -43.58 10.46
CA MET A 171 -1.05 -43.78 9.29
C MET A 171 -2.02 -42.61 9.09
N LYS A 172 -2.43 -41.96 10.17
CA LYS A 172 -3.28 -40.75 10.13
C LYS A 172 -2.55 -39.56 9.48
N ASP A 173 -1.26 -39.41 9.75
CA ASP A 173 -0.44 -38.33 9.19
C ASP A 173 -0.14 -38.55 7.71
N GLN A 174 0.09 -39.81 7.30
CA GLN A 174 0.23 -40.17 5.88
C GLN A 174 -1.06 -39.92 5.08
N GLN A 175 -2.22 -40.28 5.63
CA GLN A 175 -3.49 -40.02 4.97
C GLN A 175 -3.76 -38.51 4.84
N ARG A 176 -3.46 -37.73 5.89
CA ARG A 176 -3.60 -36.26 5.85
C ARG A 176 -2.69 -35.62 4.80
N LEU A 177 -1.42 -36.04 4.72
CA LEU A 177 -0.50 -35.61 3.67
C LEU A 177 -1.01 -35.95 2.27
N TYR A 178 -1.58 -37.14 2.08
CA TYR A 178 -2.14 -37.55 0.80
C TYR A 178 -3.32 -36.66 0.39
N CYS A 179 -4.28 -36.42 1.30
CA CYS A 179 -5.39 -35.50 1.05
C CYS A 179 -4.88 -34.08 0.71
N GLN A 180 -3.90 -33.57 1.47
CA GLN A 180 -3.32 -32.25 1.20
C GLN A 180 -2.68 -32.16 -0.19
N ARG A 181 -1.93 -33.20 -0.59
CA ARG A 181 -1.30 -33.28 -1.93
C ARG A 181 -2.33 -33.28 -3.05
N GLN A 182 -3.45 -33.97 -2.85
CA GLN A 182 -4.55 -33.97 -3.81
C GLN A 182 -5.21 -32.59 -3.92
N GLU A 183 -5.44 -31.92 -2.79
CA GLU A 183 -6.03 -30.58 -2.79
C GLU A 183 -5.13 -29.57 -3.52
N VAL A 184 -3.82 -29.56 -3.23
CA VAL A 184 -2.86 -28.71 -3.94
C VAL A 184 -2.85 -29.01 -5.45
N LYS A 185 -2.97 -30.28 -5.84
CA LYS A 185 -3.04 -30.67 -7.27
C LYS A 185 -4.33 -30.15 -7.92
N HIS A 186 -5.46 -30.27 -7.23
CA HIS A 186 -6.75 -29.77 -7.69
C HIS A 186 -6.76 -28.23 -7.81
N LEU A 187 -6.21 -27.51 -6.82
CA LEU A 187 -6.06 -26.06 -6.86
C LEU A 187 -5.11 -25.59 -7.95
N LYS A 188 -4.02 -26.32 -8.24
CA LYS A 188 -3.14 -26.02 -9.39
C LYS A 188 -3.88 -26.09 -10.72
N GLN A 189 -4.81 -27.03 -10.88
CA GLN A 189 -5.59 -27.16 -12.10
C GLN A 189 -6.59 -26.01 -12.31
N LYS A 190 -7.19 -25.51 -11.23
CA LYS A 190 -8.21 -24.44 -11.27
C LYS A 190 -7.63 -23.01 -11.21
N SER A 191 -6.46 -22.84 -10.61
CA SER A 191 -5.80 -21.53 -10.43
C SER A 191 -5.10 -21.04 -11.70
N LEU A 192 -4.50 -19.85 -11.60
CA LEU A 192 -3.64 -19.28 -12.63
C LEU A 192 -2.44 -20.18 -12.99
N TRP A 193 -2.05 -21.12 -12.13
CA TRP A 193 -0.89 -21.99 -12.34
C TRP A 193 -0.96 -22.78 -13.65
N ASN A 194 -2.15 -23.30 -14.01
CA ASN A 194 -2.37 -24.10 -15.21
C ASN A 194 -2.99 -23.31 -16.38
N THR A 195 -2.98 -21.98 -16.29
CA THR A 195 -3.47 -21.11 -17.37
C THR A 195 -2.34 -20.73 -18.33
N THR A 196 -2.67 -20.49 -19.59
CA THR A 196 -1.71 -20.05 -20.60
C THR A 196 -1.42 -18.55 -20.47
N PHE A 197 -0.20 -18.14 -20.85
CA PHE A 197 0.14 -16.71 -20.90
C PHE A 197 -0.83 -15.91 -21.77
N ASP A 198 -1.25 -16.42 -22.93
CA ASP A 198 -2.17 -15.70 -23.82
C ASP A 198 -3.51 -15.38 -23.15
N ASN A 199 -4.10 -16.33 -22.43
CA ASN A 199 -5.39 -16.12 -21.77
C ASN A 199 -5.25 -15.10 -20.62
N VAL A 200 -4.19 -15.23 -19.82
CA VAL A 200 -3.95 -14.32 -18.70
C VAL A 200 -3.61 -12.92 -19.17
N VAL A 201 -2.65 -12.79 -20.09
CA VAL A 201 -2.23 -11.49 -20.63
C VAL A 201 -3.39 -10.83 -21.37
N SER A 202 -4.24 -11.57 -22.10
CA SER A 202 -5.46 -11.00 -22.71
C SER A 202 -6.41 -10.38 -21.67
N ILE A 203 -6.55 -10.99 -20.48
CA ILE A 203 -7.32 -10.40 -19.38
C ILE A 203 -6.65 -9.11 -18.90
N LEU A 204 -5.34 -9.17 -18.61
CA LEU A 204 -4.59 -8.03 -18.08
C LEU A 204 -4.54 -6.83 -19.05
N VAL A 205 -4.29 -7.09 -20.33
CA VAL A 205 -4.21 -6.10 -21.40
C VAL A 205 -5.54 -5.37 -21.56
N ARG A 206 -6.65 -6.11 -21.65
CA ARG A 206 -7.98 -5.50 -21.74
C ARG A 206 -8.31 -4.66 -20.51
N SER A 207 -7.97 -5.16 -19.33
CA SER A 207 -8.18 -4.42 -18.08
C SER A 207 -7.36 -3.13 -18.01
N VAL A 208 -6.06 -3.16 -18.34
CA VAL A 208 -5.21 -1.96 -18.28
C VAL A 208 -5.59 -0.92 -19.34
N PHE A 209 -5.98 -1.35 -20.55
CA PHE A 209 -6.50 -0.46 -21.59
C PHE A 209 -7.79 0.24 -21.13
N THR A 210 -8.70 -0.52 -20.52
CA THR A 210 -9.96 0.03 -20.02
C THR A 210 -9.74 1.02 -18.86
N ILE A 211 -8.80 0.70 -17.96
CA ILE A 211 -8.40 1.59 -16.86
C ILE A 211 -7.79 2.88 -17.42
N LEU A 212 -6.90 2.79 -18.41
CA LEU A 212 -6.30 3.95 -19.04
C LEU A 212 -7.33 4.80 -19.81
N ALA A 213 -8.27 4.16 -20.52
CA ALA A 213 -9.38 4.85 -21.17
C ALA A 213 -10.22 5.65 -20.16
N ARG A 214 -10.57 5.01 -19.02
CA ARG A 214 -11.32 5.65 -17.94
C ARG A 214 -10.52 6.77 -17.28
N PHE A 215 -9.22 6.59 -17.04
CA PHE A 215 -8.33 7.63 -16.52
C PHE A 215 -8.34 8.87 -17.42
N LYS A 216 -8.20 8.68 -18.74
CA LYS A 216 -8.24 9.75 -19.73
C LYS A 216 -9.60 10.45 -19.78
N LEU A 217 -10.69 9.71 -19.58
CA LEU A 217 -12.04 10.29 -19.52
C LEU A 217 -12.25 11.14 -18.26
N VAL A 218 -11.75 10.69 -17.10
CA VAL A 218 -11.95 11.36 -15.81
C VAL A 218 -11.07 12.60 -15.66
N PHE A 219 -9.80 12.52 -16.08
CA PHE A 219 -8.82 13.57 -15.85
C PHE A 219 -8.48 14.37 -17.11
N GLY A 220 -8.69 13.81 -18.31
CA GLY A 220 -8.34 14.42 -19.59
C GLY A 220 -7.04 13.86 -20.18
N LEU A 221 -6.91 13.96 -21.51
CA LEU A 221 -5.79 13.39 -22.28
C LEU A 221 -4.42 13.95 -21.87
N GLY A 222 -4.35 15.22 -21.47
CA GLY A 222 -3.09 15.90 -21.13
C GLY A 222 -2.44 15.46 -19.81
N PHE A 223 -3.17 14.76 -18.94
CA PHE A 223 -2.65 14.38 -17.61
C PHE A 223 -1.88 13.06 -17.60
N TYR A 224 -1.98 12.25 -18.65
CA TYR A 224 -1.34 10.94 -18.68
C TYR A 224 0.17 11.01 -19.01
N LYS A 225 0.61 12.06 -19.73
CA LYS A 225 2.01 12.20 -20.12
C LYS A 225 2.88 12.27 -18.86
N SER A 226 3.78 11.29 -18.70
CA SER A 226 4.53 10.99 -17.47
C SER A 226 5.12 12.23 -16.83
N ASN A 227 4.40 12.76 -15.85
CA ASN A 227 4.91 13.80 -14.97
C ASN A 227 5.55 13.15 -13.74
N SER A 228 6.41 12.16 -13.94
CA SER A 228 7.14 11.48 -12.84
C SER A 228 7.93 12.49 -11.98
N ASN A 229 8.23 13.67 -12.52
CA ASN A 229 8.79 14.80 -11.79
C ASN A 229 7.89 15.33 -10.67
N PHE A 230 6.55 15.27 -10.77
CA PHE A 230 5.65 15.67 -9.67
C PHE A 230 5.70 14.68 -8.50
N LEU A 231 6.04 13.42 -8.75
CA LEU A 231 6.17 12.41 -7.70
C LEU A 231 7.50 12.52 -6.95
N LYS A 232 8.44 13.35 -7.43
CA LYS A 232 9.65 13.66 -6.69
C LYS A 232 9.31 14.68 -5.60
N PRO A 233 9.43 14.30 -4.32
CA PRO A 233 9.11 15.20 -3.23
C PRO A 233 10.09 16.38 -3.21
N PRO A 234 9.63 17.63 -3.02
CA PRO A 234 10.50 18.78 -2.77
C PRO A 234 11.42 18.56 -1.56
N LEU A 235 12.62 19.15 -1.56
CA LEU A 235 13.66 18.91 -0.54
C LEU A 235 13.24 19.26 0.89
N ASP A 236 12.28 20.17 1.04
CA ASP A 236 11.71 20.61 2.31
C ASP A 236 10.62 19.68 2.85
N THR A 237 10.35 18.55 2.20
CA THR A 237 9.33 17.58 2.64
C THR A 237 9.90 16.40 3.42
N LEU A 238 9.03 15.75 4.19
CA LEU A 238 9.39 14.54 4.94
C LEU A 238 9.76 13.36 4.02
N GLY A 239 9.14 13.24 2.84
CA GLY A 239 9.47 12.20 1.85
C GLY A 239 10.88 12.37 1.29
N ALA A 240 11.29 13.60 0.95
CA ALA A 240 12.64 13.87 0.48
C ALA A 240 13.72 13.61 1.56
N SER A 241 13.37 13.86 2.82
CA SER A 241 14.24 13.56 3.97
C SER A 241 14.18 12.10 4.44
N ALA A 242 13.37 11.24 3.81
CA ALA A 242 13.09 9.86 4.25
C ALA A 242 12.56 9.75 5.70
N LEU A 243 11.91 10.79 6.22
CA LEU A 243 11.40 10.87 7.59
C LEU A 243 9.91 10.54 7.71
N ALA A 244 9.18 10.42 6.59
CA ALA A 244 7.72 10.27 6.59
C ALA A 244 7.22 9.09 7.46
N LEU A 245 7.84 7.90 7.36
CA LEU A 245 7.47 6.74 8.17
C LEU A 245 7.83 6.91 9.65
N HIS A 246 9.01 7.45 9.93
CA HIS A 246 9.45 7.71 11.29
C HIS A 246 8.49 8.69 11.99
N TYR A 247 8.07 9.74 11.29
CA TYR A 247 7.15 10.75 11.80
C TYR A 247 5.74 10.21 11.94
N ALA A 248 5.29 9.34 11.03
CA ALA A 248 4.01 8.66 11.16
C ALA A 248 3.93 7.85 12.46
N ASN A 249 4.96 7.03 12.74
CA ASN A 249 5.03 6.27 13.99
C ASN A 249 5.05 7.18 15.22
N LEU A 250 5.83 8.25 15.19
CA LEU A 250 5.88 9.23 16.26
C LEU A 250 4.51 9.85 16.54
N ILE A 251 3.80 10.32 15.51
CA ILE A 251 2.48 10.93 15.62
C ILE A 251 1.45 9.94 16.18
N ILE A 252 1.48 8.68 15.73
CA ILE A 252 0.59 7.63 16.24
C ILE A 252 0.88 7.35 17.72
N THR A 253 2.15 7.33 18.12
CA THR A 253 2.53 7.20 19.54
C THR A 253 2.01 8.39 20.35
N LEU A 254 2.19 9.63 19.87
CA LEU A 254 1.66 10.83 20.53
C LEU A 254 0.13 10.82 20.64
N GLU A 255 -0.57 10.38 19.60
CA GLU A 255 -2.03 10.22 19.63
C GLU A 255 -2.48 9.26 20.72
N LYS A 256 -1.84 8.10 20.83
CA LYS A 256 -2.11 7.14 21.91
C LYS A 256 -1.88 7.79 23.29
N MET A 257 -0.84 8.61 23.41
CA MET A 257 -0.52 9.35 24.64
C MET A 257 -1.52 10.42 25.03
N ILE A 258 -2.10 11.08 24.05
CA ILE A 258 -3.09 12.13 24.30
C ILE A 258 -4.47 11.53 24.57
N ARG A 259 -4.86 10.46 23.88
CA ARG A 259 -6.20 9.85 24.00
C ARG A 259 -6.32 8.83 25.12
N LEU A 260 -5.26 8.08 25.40
CA LEU A 260 -5.26 6.96 26.34
C LEU A 260 -4.09 7.04 27.33
N PRO A 261 -3.95 8.14 28.11
CA PRO A 261 -2.79 8.39 28.97
C PRO A 261 -2.59 7.31 30.05
N HIS A 262 -3.64 6.61 30.46
CA HIS A 262 -3.60 5.54 31.46
C HIS A 262 -2.97 4.23 30.97
N LEU A 263 -2.81 4.05 29.66
CA LEU A 263 -2.23 2.85 29.05
C LEU A 263 -0.70 2.97 28.84
N ILE A 264 -0.07 4.02 29.35
CA ILE A 264 1.30 4.42 29.04
C ILE A 264 2.14 4.34 30.31
N GLY A 265 3.01 3.33 30.36
CA GLY A 265 4.00 3.19 31.42
C GLY A 265 5.09 4.26 31.33
N LEU A 266 5.80 4.53 32.43
CA LEU A 266 6.90 5.49 32.48
C LEU A 266 7.97 5.23 31.40
N ASP A 267 8.23 3.96 31.08
CA ASP A 267 9.22 3.53 30.08
C ASP A 267 8.90 4.05 28.65
N THR A 268 7.62 4.17 28.30
CA THR A 268 7.19 4.61 26.96
C THR A 268 7.44 6.11 26.73
N ARG A 269 7.50 6.91 27.80
CA ARG A 269 7.88 8.33 27.71
C ARG A 269 9.36 8.45 27.35
N ASP A 270 10.22 7.71 28.04
CA ASP A 270 11.66 7.76 27.78
C ASP A 270 12.00 7.22 26.39
N GLU A 271 11.29 6.17 25.97
CA GLU A 271 11.33 5.65 24.60
C GLU A 271 10.92 6.73 23.58
N LEU A 272 9.79 7.43 23.79
CA LEU A 272 9.39 8.54 22.92
C LEU A 272 10.51 9.58 22.78
N TYR A 273 11.08 10.04 23.91
CA TYR A 273 12.15 11.05 23.87
C TYR A 273 13.40 10.55 23.13
N SER A 274 13.71 9.26 23.22
CA SER A 274 14.84 8.64 22.50
C SER A 274 14.62 8.58 20.98
N ILE A 275 13.37 8.43 20.54
CA ILE A 275 12.97 8.35 19.14
C ILE A 275 12.90 9.75 18.49
N LEU A 276 12.82 10.84 19.27
CA LEU A 276 12.69 12.19 18.73
C LEU A 276 13.92 12.64 17.91
N PRO A 277 13.72 13.11 16.67
CA PRO A 277 14.75 13.78 15.88
C PRO A 277 15.39 14.97 16.60
N SER A 278 16.66 15.24 16.31
CA SER A 278 17.43 16.33 16.93
C SER A 278 16.81 17.71 16.72
N THR A 279 16.18 17.93 15.57
CA THR A 279 15.45 19.16 15.22
C THR A 279 14.27 19.38 16.17
N ILE A 280 13.41 18.38 16.34
CA ILE A 280 12.27 18.43 17.27
C ILE A 280 12.75 18.58 18.72
N ARG A 281 13.80 17.85 19.13
CA ARG A 281 14.38 18.00 20.48
C ARG A 281 14.87 19.42 20.76
N SER A 282 15.48 20.05 19.76
CA SER A 282 16.00 21.42 19.88
C SER A 282 14.86 22.45 19.95
N SER A 283 13.86 22.31 19.07
CA SER A 283 12.65 23.14 19.07
C SER A 283 11.88 23.02 20.38
N LEU A 284 11.64 21.80 20.85
CA LEU A 284 10.99 21.51 22.13
C LEU A 284 11.75 22.13 23.29
N ARG A 285 13.08 22.00 23.34
CA ARG A 285 13.90 22.61 24.40
C ARG A 285 13.78 24.13 24.39
N GLY A 286 13.78 24.76 23.21
CA GLY A 286 13.57 26.20 23.07
C GLY A 286 12.22 26.65 23.63
N ARG A 287 11.14 25.95 23.23
CA ARG A 287 9.78 26.22 23.72
C ARG A 287 9.63 26.00 25.22
N LEU A 288 10.17 24.90 25.74
CA LEU A 288 10.10 24.60 27.16
C LEU A 288 10.94 25.55 28.02
N LYS A 289 12.08 26.06 27.53
CA LYS A 289 12.86 27.10 28.25
C LYS A 289 12.05 28.37 28.47
N GLY A 290 11.25 28.79 27.48
CA GLY A 290 10.33 29.94 27.64
C GLY A 290 9.17 29.66 28.60
N ILE A 291 8.77 28.39 28.74
CA ILE A 291 7.65 27.94 29.58
C ILE A 291 8.11 27.51 30.99
N LEU A 292 9.41 27.37 31.25
CA LEU A 292 9.96 26.77 32.48
C LEU A 292 9.65 27.54 33.78
N GLY A 293 9.02 28.72 33.70
CA GLY A 293 8.46 29.46 34.83
C GLY A 293 6.96 29.24 35.09
N PHE A 294 6.25 28.48 34.24
CA PHE A 294 4.84 28.15 34.45
C PHE A 294 4.69 26.96 35.40
N ILE A 295 4.12 27.23 36.58
CA ILE A 295 3.60 26.20 37.47
C ILE A 295 2.36 25.60 36.79
N ALA A 296 2.32 24.29 36.59
CA ALA A 296 1.23 23.62 35.88
C ALA A 296 0.06 23.35 36.83
N ASN A 297 -0.54 24.41 37.35
CA ASN A 297 -1.59 24.33 38.36
C ASN A 297 -2.95 24.84 37.89
N ASP A 298 -3.04 25.39 36.68
CA ASP A 298 -4.28 25.94 36.14
C ASP A 298 -5.09 24.85 35.41
N PRO A 299 -6.27 24.46 35.94
CA PRO A 299 -7.15 23.48 35.30
C PRO A 299 -7.75 23.99 33.98
N LEU A 300 -8.00 25.30 33.84
CA LEU A 300 -8.57 25.87 32.62
C LEU A 300 -7.57 25.74 31.47
N LEU A 301 -6.32 26.13 31.72
CA LEU A 301 -5.24 25.97 30.75
C LEU A 301 -5.00 24.49 30.39
N ALA A 302 -5.19 23.56 31.34
CA ALA A 302 -5.13 22.12 31.03
C ALA A 302 -6.24 21.70 30.05
N VAL A 303 -7.47 22.22 30.22
CA VAL A 303 -8.57 21.96 29.27
C VAL A 303 -8.26 22.55 27.89
N GLU A 304 -7.73 23.77 27.83
CA GLU A 304 -7.33 24.42 26.58
C GLU A 304 -6.26 23.62 25.84
N TRP A 305 -5.22 23.15 26.55
CA TRP A 305 -4.19 22.30 25.96
C TRP A 305 -4.76 20.98 25.42
N ARG A 306 -5.66 20.32 26.15
CA ARG A 306 -6.33 19.10 25.66
C ARG A 306 -7.14 19.38 24.39
N SER A 307 -7.86 20.49 24.35
CA SER A 307 -8.62 20.92 23.17
C SER A 307 -7.69 21.21 21.98
N ALA A 308 -6.61 21.98 22.20
CA ALA A 308 -5.64 22.33 21.17
C ALA A 308 -4.94 21.09 20.59
N MET A 309 -4.49 20.17 21.44
CA MET A 309 -3.91 18.90 21.02
C MET A 309 -4.93 18.06 20.22
N GLY A 310 -6.18 18.02 20.66
CA GLY A 310 -7.27 17.36 19.94
C GLY A 310 -7.48 17.93 18.53
N LYS A 311 -7.48 19.26 18.40
CA LYS A 311 -7.58 19.97 17.12
C LYS A 311 -6.37 19.76 16.20
N ILE A 312 -5.16 19.61 16.75
CA ILE A 312 -3.99 19.26 15.93
C ILE A 312 -4.09 17.82 15.45
N LEU A 313 -4.43 16.89 16.36
CA LEU A 313 -4.55 15.47 16.01
C LEU A 313 -5.68 15.19 15.02
N SER A 314 -6.78 15.97 15.02
CA SER A 314 -7.89 15.73 14.10
C SER A 314 -7.50 15.77 12.63
N TRP A 315 -6.52 16.61 12.27
CA TRP A 315 -6.00 16.70 10.90
C TRP A 315 -4.63 16.02 10.71
N LEU A 316 -3.81 15.89 11.77
CA LEU A 316 -2.47 15.29 11.66
C LEU A 316 -2.49 13.75 11.75
N SER A 317 -3.29 13.19 12.66
CA SER A 317 -3.35 11.74 12.88
C SER A 317 -3.76 10.96 11.63
N PRO A 318 -4.81 11.36 10.88
CA PRO A 318 -5.22 10.61 9.68
C PRO A 318 -4.10 10.47 8.64
N LEU A 319 -3.27 11.49 8.44
CA LEU A 319 -2.13 11.43 7.51
C LEU A 319 -1.06 10.43 7.97
N ALA A 320 -0.81 10.35 9.28
CA ALA A 320 0.13 9.40 9.86
C ALA A 320 -0.35 7.96 9.69
N HIS A 321 -1.61 7.66 10.02
CA HIS A 321 -2.20 6.34 9.79
C HIS A 321 -2.20 5.96 8.32
N ASN A 322 -2.53 6.90 7.44
CA ASN A 322 -2.48 6.71 6.00
C ASN A 322 -1.06 6.39 5.51
N MET A 323 -0.02 7.00 6.08
CA MET A 323 1.38 6.69 5.73
C MET A 323 1.75 5.24 6.06
N ILE A 324 1.38 4.74 7.25
CA ILE A 324 1.63 3.35 7.66
C ILE A 324 0.87 2.38 6.75
N LYS A 325 -0.39 2.70 6.49
CA LYS A 325 -1.25 1.90 5.61
C LYS A 325 -0.71 1.85 4.18
N TRP A 326 -0.33 3.00 3.63
CA TRP A 326 0.24 3.12 2.29
C TRP A 326 1.53 2.30 2.12
N GLN A 327 2.35 2.22 3.18
CA GLN A 327 3.57 1.41 3.21
C GLN A 327 3.27 -0.09 3.27
N ASN A 328 2.34 -0.50 4.14
CA ASN A 328 1.98 -1.91 4.31
C ASN A 328 1.38 -2.49 3.03
N GLU A 329 0.55 -1.72 2.31
CA GLU A 329 -0.02 -2.11 1.02
C GLU A 329 1.03 -2.37 -0.09
N ARG A 330 2.28 -1.89 0.10
CA ARG A 330 3.39 -2.07 -0.84
C ARG A 330 4.44 -3.08 -0.36
N SER A 331 4.44 -3.45 0.92
CA SER A 331 5.30 -4.51 1.44
C SER A 331 4.80 -5.88 0.98
N PHE A 332 5.66 -6.63 0.27
CA PHE A 332 5.32 -7.95 -0.27
C PHE A 332 5.04 -9.01 0.82
N GLU A 333 5.47 -8.76 2.07
CA GLU A 333 5.43 -9.72 3.17
C GLU A 333 4.03 -9.91 3.78
N HIS A 334 3.11 -8.96 3.58
CA HIS A 334 1.75 -8.99 4.13
C HIS A 334 0.70 -9.20 3.05
N TRP A 335 0.99 -10.05 2.07
CA TRP A 335 0.10 -10.34 0.95
C TRP A 335 -1.11 -11.18 1.40
N ASP A 336 -1.99 -10.55 2.17
CA ASP A 336 -3.19 -11.15 2.72
C ASP A 336 -4.30 -11.11 1.66
N PHE A 337 -4.30 -12.13 0.82
CA PHE A 337 -5.27 -12.30 -0.27
C PHE A 337 -6.74 -12.26 0.17
N ASN A 338 -7.03 -12.47 1.45
CA ASN A 338 -8.38 -12.46 2.00
C ASN A 338 -8.92 -11.03 2.24
N LEU A 339 -8.05 -10.01 2.20
CA LEU A 339 -8.40 -8.61 2.35
C LEU A 339 -8.06 -7.88 1.05
N LEU A 340 -8.96 -7.95 0.07
CA LEU A 340 -8.99 -6.97 -1.02
C LEU A 340 -8.81 -5.57 -0.39
N PRO A 341 -7.77 -4.79 -0.75
CA PRO A 341 -7.54 -3.50 -0.11
C PRO A 341 -8.78 -2.63 -0.32
N LYS A 342 -9.50 -2.35 0.77
CA LYS A 342 -10.80 -1.67 0.71
C LYS A 342 -10.69 -0.17 0.40
N THR A 343 -9.47 0.36 0.36
CA THR A 343 -9.22 1.80 0.27
C THR A 343 -7.90 2.05 -0.45
N ASN A 344 -7.94 2.87 -1.49
CA ASN A 344 -6.72 3.39 -2.11
C ASN A 344 -6.36 4.66 -1.33
N VAL A 345 -5.26 4.60 -0.59
CA VAL A 345 -4.64 5.78 0.01
C VAL A 345 -3.69 6.37 -1.02
N LEU A 346 -3.87 7.64 -1.37
CA LEU A 346 -2.94 8.37 -2.23
C LEU A 346 -1.80 8.96 -1.41
N LEU A 347 -0.63 9.14 -2.00
CA LEU A 347 0.55 9.75 -1.39
C LEU A 347 0.25 11.14 -0.80
N LEU A 348 -0.61 11.93 -1.44
CA LEU A 348 -0.99 13.25 -0.93
C LEU A 348 -1.73 13.16 0.42
N GLU A 349 -2.43 12.04 0.67
CA GLU A 349 -3.16 11.78 1.92
C GLU A 349 -2.24 11.21 3.00
N THR A 350 -0.92 11.21 2.77
CA THR A 350 0.11 10.74 3.69
C THR A 350 1.06 11.86 4.08
N LEU A 351 2.02 11.55 4.95
CA LEU A 351 3.10 12.46 5.31
C LEU A 351 4.21 12.57 4.25
N PHE A 352 4.15 11.83 3.13
CA PHE A 352 5.22 11.83 2.13
C PHE A 352 5.51 13.21 1.54
N PHE A 353 4.47 13.97 1.16
CA PHE A 353 4.62 15.33 0.64
C PHE A 353 4.44 16.42 1.70
N ALA A 354 4.33 16.05 2.98
CA ALA A 354 4.18 17.03 4.05
C ALA A 354 5.47 17.85 4.20
N ASN A 355 5.33 19.18 4.24
CA ASN A 355 6.42 20.09 4.55
C ASN A 355 6.95 19.77 5.96
N LYS A 356 8.27 19.56 6.03
CA LYS A 356 8.98 19.12 7.22
C LYS A 356 8.86 20.10 8.37
N GLU A 357 9.09 21.39 8.11
CA GLU A 357 9.05 22.42 9.16
C GLU A 357 7.66 22.54 9.78
N LYS A 358 6.61 22.56 8.95
CA LYS A 358 5.22 22.60 9.43
C LYS A 358 4.86 21.36 10.25
N ALA A 359 5.30 20.18 9.80
CA ALA A 359 5.06 18.94 10.52
C ALA A 359 5.81 18.91 11.87
N GLU A 360 7.10 19.29 11.89
CA GLU A 360 7.90 19.38 13.10
C GLU A 360 7.33 20.41 14.10
N ALA A 361 6.83 21.54 13.63
CA ALA A 361 6.15 22.54 14.45
C ALA A 361 4.90 21.97 15.11
N ALA A 362 4.03 21.30 14.34
CA ALA A 362 2.82 20.67 14.87
C ALA A 362 3.13 19.57 15.90
N ILE A 363 4.14 18.72 15.63
CA ILE A 363 4.62 17.71 16.57
C ILE A 363 5.15 18.38 17.86
N THR A 364 5.89 19.48 17.73
CA THR A 364 6.41 20.22 18.89
C THR A 364 5.29 20.77 19.76
N GLU A 365 4.22 21.32 19.17
CA GLU A 365 3.04 21.78 19.92
C GLU A 365 2.36 20.64 20.70
N LEU A 366 2.21 19.46 20.09
CA LEU A 366 1.68 18.28 20.78
C LEU A 366 2.55 17.87 21.97
N LEU A 367 3.88 17.89 21.81
CA LEU A 367 4.83 17.57 22.87
C LEU A 367 4.82 18.58 24.01
N VAL A 368 4.69 19.87 23.70
CA VAL A 368 4.57 20.94 24.71
C VAL A 368 3.27 20.76 25.52
N GLY A 369 2.15 20.54 24.84
CA GLY A 369 0.86 20.28 25.49
C GLY A 369 0.89 19.03 26.38
N LEU A 370 1.44 17.92 25.87
CA LEU A 370 1.62 16.69 26.66
C LEU A 370 2.47 16.93 27.91
N ASN A 371 3.58 17.65 27.78
CA ASN A 371 4.43 17.97 28.92
C ASN A 371 3.70 18.84 29.96
N TYR A 372 2.85 19.78 29.54
CA TYR A 372 2.02 20.57 30.45
C TYR A 372 1.01 19.68 31.19
N ILE A 373 0.25 18.86 30.46
CA ILE A 373 -0.77 17.97 31.05
C ILE A 373 -0.18 17.00 32.06
N TRP A 374 0.96 16.38 31.75
CA TRP A 374 1.62 15.48 32.70
C TRP A 374 2.11 16.17 33.97
N ARG A 375 2.62 17.40 33.86
CA ARG A 375 2.99 18.18 35.05
C ARG A 375 1.76 18.51 35.88
N PHE A 376 0.68 18.94 35.23
CA PHE A 376 -0.59 19.26 35.88
C PHE A 376 -1.19 18.05 36.61
N GLU A 377 -1.30 16.90 35.95
CA GLU A 377 -1.82 15.67 36.57
C GLU A 377 -0.97 15.27 37.79
N ARG A 378 0.36 15.33 37.68
CA ARG A 378 1.26 15.03 38.81
C ARG A 378 1.08 15.99 39.98
N GLU A 379 0.97 17.29 39.72
CA GLU A 379 0.74 18.31 40.75
C GLU A 379 -0.63 18.11 41.45
N MET A 380 -1.67 17.79 40.68
CA MET A 380 -3.01 17.53 41.24
C MET A 380 -3.06 16.23 42.06
N THR A 381 -2.43 15.15 41.59
CA THR A 381 -2.32 13.89 42.37
C THR A 381 -1.53 14.11 43.66
N ALA A 382 -0.42 14.86 43.61
CA ALA A 382 0.34 15.19 44.81
C ALA A 382 -0.51 15.97 45.82
N LYS A 383 -1.24 17.00 45.38
CA LYS A 383 -2.16 17.77 46.25
C LYS A 383 -3.23 16.90 46.88
N ALA A 384 -3.88 16.03 46.11
CA ALA A 384 -4.90 15.11 46.63
C ALA A 384 -4.32 14.15 47.70
N LEU A 385 -3.11 13.63 47.48
CA LEU A 385 -2.43 12.78 48.48
C LEU A 385 -2.08 13.56 49.75
N PHE A 386 -1.62 14.81 49.63
CA PHE A 386 -1.37 15.68 50.78
C PHE A 386 -2.65 16.01 51.56
N GLU A 387 -3.77 16.26 50.88
CA GLU A 387 -5.07 16.50 51.53
C GLU A 387 -5.57 15.24 52.27
N CYS A 388 -5.47 14.05 51.66
CA CYS A 388 -5.80 12.80 52.35
C CYS A 388 -4.93 12.54 53.58
N SER A 389 -3.63 12.88 53.53
CA SER A 389 -2.72 12.71 54.67
C SER A 389 -2.97 13.66 55.85
N LYS A 390 -3.77 14.72 55.66
CA LYS A 390 -4.17 15.66 56.72
C LYS A 390 -5.48 15.28 57.41
N ILE A 391 -6.20 14.30 56.86
CA ILE A 391 -7.51 13.82 57.35
C ILE A 391 -7.35 12.54 58.21
N VAL A 392 -6.13 11.99 58.28
CA VAL A 392 -5.69 10.94 59.21
C VAL A 392 -4.88 11.59 60.32
#